data_AF-A0A7C3ZA78-F1
#
_entry.id   AF-A0A7C3ZA78-F1
#
_cell.length_a   1.000
_cell.length_b   1.000
_cell.length_c   1.000
_cell.angle_alpha   90.00
_cell.angle_beta   90.00
_cell.angle_gamma   90.00
#
_symmetry.space_group_name_H-M   'P 1'
#
loop_
_entity.id
_entity.type
_entity.pdbx_description
1 polymer ?
#
loop_
_entity_poly.entity_id
_entity_poly.type
_entity_poly.pdbx_seq_one_letter_code
_entity_poly.pdbx_strand_id
1 'polypeptide(L)' 'DKTVEGIKHVSKPIISVQYHPEASPGPYDTSWIFLKFLDYINMQ' A
#
# COMPACT_ATOMS: atom_id res chain seq x y z
N ASP A 1 16.18 1.88 9.76
CA ASP A 1 17.22 2.86 9.36
C ASP A 1 16.67 4.26 9.05
N LYS A 2 15.34 4.46 9.15
CA LYS A 2 14.64 5.73 8.85
C LYS A 2 14.58 6.03 7.33
N THR A 3 14.72 5.02 6.47
CA THR A 3 14.34 5.11 5.05
C THR A 3 12.84 5.32 4.90
N VAL A 4 12.45 5.82 3.73
CA VAL A 4 11.04 5.98 3.36
C VAL A 4 10.53 4.65 2.81
N GLU A 5 9.48 4.11 3.44
CA GLU A 5 8.88 2.81 3.05
C GLU A 5 7.54 2.96 2.30
N GLY A 6 7.06 4.19 2.14
CA GLY A 6 5.83 4.47 1.41
C GLY A 6 5.45 5.95 1.40
N ILE A 7 4.56 6.29 0.49
CA ILE A 7 4.04 7.64 0.29
C ILE A 7 2.52 7.61 0.07
N LYS A 8 1.86 8.72 0.42
CA LYS A 8 0.44 8.95 0.18
C LYS A 8 0.24 10.38 -0.32
N HIS A 9 -0.57 10.56 -1.36
CA HIS A 9 -0.94 11.90 -1.81
C HIS A 9 -1.90 12.56 -0.81
N VAL A 10 -1.72 13.86 -0.54
CA VAL A 10 -2.44 14.57 0.53
C VAL A 10 -3.96 14.62 0.28
N SER A 11 -4.38 14.82 -0.96
CA SER A 11 -5.80 15.01 -1.33
C SER A 11 -6.37 14.02 -2.35
N LYS A 12 -5.54 13.14 -2.93
CA LYS A 12 -5.95 12.22 -4.00
C LYS A 12 -5.87 10.78 -3.46
N PRO A 13 -6.69 9.84 -3.96
CA PRO A 13 -6.65 8.44 -3.55
C PRO A 13 -5.45 7.71 -4.17
N ILE A 14 -4.23 8.14 -3.80
CA ILE A 14 -2.96 7.62 -4.33
C ILE A 14 -2.05 7.23 -3.17
N ILE A 15 -1.60 5.98 -3.17
CA ILE A 15 -0.63 5.41 -2.22
C ILE A 15 0.44 4.62 -2.98
N SER A 16 1.62 4.48 -2.38
CA SER A 16 2.70 3.61 -2.87
C SER A 16 3.53 3.12 -1.69
N VAL A 17 4.13 1.94 -1.83
CA VAL A 17 5.00 1.30 -0.85
C VAL A 17 6.29 0.83 -1.51
N GLN A 18 7.38 0.80 -0.75
CA GLN A 18 8.69 0.36 -1.23
C GLN A 18 8.88 -1.16 -1.14
N TYR A 19 8.18 -1.80 -0.20
CA TYR A 19 8.22 -3.24 0.02
C TYR A 19 7.20 -3.99 -0.84
N HIS A 20 7.22 -5.32 -0.75
CA HIS A 20 6.37 -6.25 -1.47
C HIS A 20 5.15 -6.67 -0.63
N PRO A 21 3.98 -6.01 -0.75
CA PRO A 21 2.78 -6.36 0.02
C PRO A 21 2.18 -7.72 -0.36
N GLU A 22 2.54 -8.26 -1.52
CA GLU A 22 2.16 -9.59 -2.01
C GLU A 22 2.94 -10.73 -1.36
N ALA A 23 4.05 -10.41 -0.70
CA ALA A 23 5.01 -11.38 -0.15
C ALA A 23 5.46 -12.42 -1.20
N SER A 24 5.69 -13.66 -0.77
CA SER A 24 6.14 -14.80 -1.60
C SER A 24 7.59 -14.71 -2.14
N PRO A 25 8.61 -15.01 -1.31
CA PRO A 25 8.54 -15.40 0.10
C PRO A 25 8.37 -14.20 1.04
N GLY A 26 7.89 -14.43 2.26
CA GLY A 26 7.77 -13.39 3.29
C GLY A 26 6.46 -13.43 4.06
N PRO A 27 6.30 -12.58 5.09
CA PRO A 27 5.07 -12.47 5.88
C PRO A 27 3.98 -11.70 5.13
N TYR A 28 2.71 -12.05 5.38
CA TYR A 28 1.54 -11.41 4.76
C TYR A 28 0.99 -10.21 5.56
N ASP A 29 1.82 -9.61 6.42
CA ASP A 29 1.44 -8.55 7.37
C ASP A 29 0.94 -7.26 6.68
N THR A 30 1.29 -7.07 5.41
CA THR A 30 1.02 -5.85 4.63
C THR A 30 0.02 -6.06 3.48
N SER A 31 -0.64 -7.22 3.43
CA SER A 31 -1.64 -7.56 2.40
C SER A 31 -2.87 -6.64 2.40
N TRP A 32 -3.14 -5.93 3.51
CA TRP A 32 -4.22 -4.95 3.62
C TRP A 32 -4.12 -3.79 2.62
N ILE A 33 -2.92 -3.52 2.05
CA ILE A 33 -2.73 -2.50 1.02
C ILE A 33 -3.59 -2.78 -0.21
N PHE A 34 -3.82 -4.04 -0.56
CA PHE A 34 -4.72 -4.41 -1.65
C PHE A 34 -6.17 -4.06 -1.35
N LEU A 35 -6.63 -4.26 -0.10
CA LEU A 35 -7.95 -3.79 0.32
C LEU A 35 -8.05 -2.27 0.20
N LYS A 36 -6.99 -1.54 0.59
CA LYS A 36 -6.98 -0.09 0.49
C LYS A 36 -7.02 0.42 -0.95
N PHE A 37 -6.37 -0.31 -1.86
CA PHE A 37 -6.45 -0.04 -3.29
C PHE A 37 -7.88 -0.27 -3.83
N LEU A 38 -8.55 -1.34 -3.40
CA LEU A 38 -9.95 -1.60 -3.77
C LEU A 38 -10.90 -0.53 -3.25
N ASP A 39 -10.71 -0.03 -2.02
CA ASP A 39 -11.47 1.12 -1.52
C ASP A 39 -11.38 2.29 -2.49
N TYR A 40 -10.18 2.60 -2.99
CA TYR A 40 -9.97 3.72 -3.92
C TYR A 40 -10.59 3.52 -5.30
N ILE A 41 -10.70 2.28 -5.77
CA ILE A 41 -11.44 1.95 -7.00
C ILE A 41 -12.95 2.09 -6.79
N ASN A 42 -13.46 1.59 -5.66
CA ASN A 42 -14.91 1.52 -5.39
C ASN A 42 -15.50 2.83 -4.88
N MET A 43 -14.68 3.83 -4.54
CA MET A 43 -15.09 5.19 -4.19
C MET A 43 -15.40 6.07 -5.42
N GLN A 44 -15.53 5.48 -6.62
CA GLN A 44 -16.01 6.16 -7.82
C GLN A 44 -17.54 6.23 -7.88
#